data_AF-A0A8R1TPC9-F1
#
_entry.id   AF-A0A8R1TPC9-F1
#
_cell.length_a   1.000
_cell.length_b   1.000
_cell.length_c   1.000
_cell.angle_alpha   90.00
_cell.angle_beta   90.00
_cell.angle_gamma   90.00
#
_symmetry.space_group_name_H-M   'P 1'
#
loop_
_entity.id
_entity.type
_entity.pdbx_description
1 polymer ?
#
loop_
_entity_poly.entity_id
_entity_poly.type
_entity_poly.pdbx_seq_one_letter_code
_entity_poly.pdbx_strand_id
1 'polypeptide(L)'
;MTTLFSNVDICPWNCNANSGDACDKRIQDYHAVSKSIEKVLGVLKATSMPNNQVIAAANDRIASSVVRSTSIKDFFCNSTIKDNIIVDNVRKFDKGIIIEARIAI
;
A
#
# COMPACT_ATOMS: atom_id res chain seq x y z
N MET A 1 4.76 -13.72 19.19
CA MET A 1 5.69 -13.82 18.04
C MET A 1 5.65 -12.46 17.35
N THR A 2 6.68 -11.65 17.57
CA THR A 2 6.71 -10.24 17.12
C THR A 2 7.15 -10.23 15.66
N THR A 3 6.21 -10.12 14.73
CA THR A 3 6.54 -9.89 13.32
C THR A 3 6.87 -8.42 13.15
N LEU A 4 8.16 -8.12 13.09
CA LEU A 4 8.67 -6.81 12.71
C LEU A 4 8.37 -6.60 11.22
N PHE A 5 7.31 -5.86 10.90
CA PHE A 5 7.22 -5.26 9.57
C PHE A 5 8.16 -4.07 9.57
N SER A 6 9.40 -4.27 9.12
CA SER A 6 10.18 -3.12 8.66
C SER A 6 9.44 -2.57 7.45
N ASN A 7 8.81 -1.40 7.62
CA ASN A 7 8.58 -0.53 6.48
C ASN A 7 9.98 -0.18 5.98
N VAL A 8 10.49 -0.95 5.01
CA VAL A 8 11.52 -0.40 4.14
C VAL A 8 10.78 0.66 3.35
N ASP A 9 10.77 1.88 3.88
CA ASP A 9 10.42 3.08 3.13
C ASP A 9 11.45 3.18 2.01
N ILE A 10 11.18 2.48 0.91
CA ILE A 10 11.72 2.87 -0.38
C ILE A 10 10.96 4.14 -0.69
N CYS A 11 11.49 5.27 -0.23
CA CYS A 11 11.14 6.58 -0.75
C CYS A 11 11.81 6.71 -2.12
N PRO A 12 11.08 6.69 -3.25
CA PRO A 12 11.60 7.31 -4.46
C PRO A 12 10.85 8.62 -4.72
N TRP A 13 10.65 9.48 -3.73
CA TRP A 13 9.91 10.73 -3.97
C TRP A 13 10.47 11.90 -3.17
N ASN A 14 11.64 12.35 -3.60
CA ASN A 14 11.95 13.78 -3.60
C ASN A 14 11.97 14.26 -5.06
N CYS A 15 10.84 14.08 -5.78
CA CYS A 15 10.64 14.79 -7.05
C CYS A 15 10.13 16.19 -6.70
N ASN A 16 11.05 17.12 -6.53
CA ASN A 16 10.72 18.53 -6.45
C ASN A 16 10.25 18.96 -7.85
N ALA A 17 8.96 19.25 -8.02
CA ALA A 17 8.38 19.61 -9.33
C ALA A 17 9.03 20.86 -9.96
N ASN A 18 9.90 21.55 -9.23
CA ASN A 18 10.60 22.76 -9.63
C ASN A 18 12.07 22.55 -10.03
N SER A 19 12.64 21.34 -9.90
CA SER A 19 13.93 21.03 -10.53
C SER A 19 13.66 20.15 -11.74
N GLY A 20 14.19 20.53 -12.91
CA GLY A 20 14.13 19.73 -14.14
C GLY A 20 14.91 18.41 -14.05
N ASP A 21 15.10 17.87 -12.85
CA ASP A 21 15.74 16.60 -12.60
C ASP A 21 14.75 15.50 -12.92
N ALA A 22 15.14 14.66 -13.88
CA ALA A 22 14.40 13.45 -14.20
C ALA A 22 14.19 12.66 -12.91
N CYS A 23 12.92 12.56 -12.46
CA CYS A 23 12.52 11.58 -11.45
C CYS A 23 13.23 10.27 -11.81
N ASP A 24 14.03 9.74 -10.89
CA ASP A 24 14.90 8.61 -11.17
C ASP A 24 14.04 7.44 -11.68
N LYS A 25 13.96 7.27 -13.00
CA LYS A 25 13.12 6.28 -13.69
C LYS A 25 13.55 4.84 -13.40
N ARG A 26 14.53 4.64 -12.50
CA ARG A 26 15.18 3.35 -12.25
C ARG A 26 14.34 2.38 -11.42
N ILE A 27 13.20 2.78 -10.85
CA ILE A 27 12.23 1.82 -10.27
C ILE A 27 10.93 1.87 -11.08
N GLN A 28 10.99 1.50 -12.36
CA GLN A 28 9.78 1.25 -13.16
C GLN A 28 9.16 -0.11 -12.85
N ASP A 29 9.94 -1.07 -12.32
CA ASP A 29 9.45 -2.41 -11.99
C ASP A 29 9.50 -2.66 -10.48
N TYR A 30 8.47 -2.16 -9.79
CA TYR A 30 8.30 -2.40 -8.36
C TYR A 30 8.24 -3.88 -8.00
N HIS A 31 7.78 -4.74 -8.91
CA HIS A 31 7.70 -6.17 -8.67
C HIS A 31 9.09 -6.83 -8.71
N ALA A 32 9.98 -6.41 -9.60
CA ALA A 32 11.39 -6.83 -9.58
C ALA A 32 12.10 -6.40 -8.30
N VAL A 33 11.83 -5.19 -7.80
CA VAL A 33 12.36 -4.71 -6.51
C VAL A 33 11.81 -5.52 -5.34
N SER A 34 10.51 -5.79 -5.28
CA SER A 34 9.96 -6.67 -4.23
C SER A 34 10.64 -8.04 -4.25
N LYS A 35 10.82 -8.65 -5.42
CA LYS A 35 11.54 -9.92 -5.56
C LYS A 35 13.01 -9.87 -5.14
N SER A 36 13.71 -8.75 -5.31
CA SER A 36 15.10 -8.64 -4.87
C SER A 36 15.19 -8.55 -3.35
N ILE A 37 14.24 -7.87 -2.70
CA ILE A 37 14.15 -7.75 -1.23
C ILE A 37 13.85 -9.11 -0.59
N GLU A 38 13.04 -9.94 -1.23
CA GLU A 38 12.78 -11.33 -0.78
C GLU A 38 14.04 -12.21 -0.72
N LYS A 39 15.16 -11.79 -1.34
CA LYS A 39 16.45 -12.51 -1.23
C LYS A 39 17.24 -12.15 0.02
N VAL A 40 16.84 -11.12 0.76
CA VAL A 40 17.50 -10.71 2.01
C VAL A 40 17.15 -11.69 3.13
N LEU A 41 18.16 -12.16 3.85
CA LEU A 41 17.96 -13.12 4.94
C LEU A 41 16.99 -12.55 6.00
N GLY A 42 15.95 -13.31 6.32
CA GLY A 42 14.91 -12.93 7.29
C GLY A 42 13.68 -12.28 6.67
N VAL A 43 13.72 -11.87 5.39
CA VAL A 43 12.52 -11.40 4.68
C VAL A 43 11.70 -12.59 4.21
N LEU A 44 10.48 -12.73 4.74
CA LEU A 44 9.56 -13.80 4.33
C LEU A 44 8.81 -13.49 3.03
N LYS A 45 8.41 -12.23 2.87
CA LYS A 45 7.62 -11.76 1.74
C LYS A 45 7.81 -10.25 1.60
N ALA A 46 7.98 -9.76 0.38
CA ALA A 46 7.95 -8.34 0.09
C ALA A 46 6.79 -8.05 -0.87
N THR A 47 5.99 -7.06 -0.50
CA THR A 47 4.82 -6.62 -1.29
C THR A 47 5.01 -5.16 -1.64
N SER A 48 4.90 -4.83 -2.93
CA SER A 48 4.84 -3.43 -3.36
C SER A 48 3.52 -2.83 -2.91
N MET A 49 3.59 -1.70 -2.21
CA MET A 49 2.41 -1.03 -1.67
C MET A 49 2.57 0.50 -1.76
N PRO A 50 2.27 1.11 -2.93
CA PRO A 50 2.28 2.56 -3.04
C PRO A 50 1.24 3.17 -2.10
N ASN A 51 1.65 4.25 -1.44
CA ASN A 51 0.87 4.96 -0.45
C ASN A 51 0.79 6.45 -0.78
N ASN A 52 -0.41 7.01 -0.71
CA ASN A 52 -0.64 8.44 -0.88
C ASN A 52 -1.45 8.97 0.31
N GLN A 53 -1.12 10.17 0.76
CA GLN A 53 -2.03 10.92 1.62
C GLN A 53 -3.15 11.50 0.77
N VAL A 54 -4.38 11.34 1.23
CA VAL A 54 -5.58 11.85 0.56
C VAL A 54 -6.50 12.53 1.56
N ILE A 55 -7.34 13.42 1.05
CA ILE A 55 -8.48 13.95 1.79
C ILE A 55 -9.72 13.22 1.25
N ALA A 56 -10.40 12.47 2.10
CA ALA A 56 -11.67 11.85 1.79
C ALA A 56 -12.80 12.76 2.26
N ALA A 57 -13.80 13.00 1.41
CA ALA A 57 -14.97 13.79 1.74
C ALA A 57 -16.25 12.99 1.46
N ALA A 58 -17.18 13.00 2.42
CA ALA A 58 -18.49 12.36 2.30
C ALA A 58 -19.50 13.04 3.25
N ASN A 59 -20.72 13.31 2.76
CA ASN A 59 -21.82 13.86 3.57
C ASN A 59 -21.40 15.03 4.49
N ASP A 60 -20.83 16.09 3.90
CA ASP A 60 -20.32 17.27 4.59
C ASP A 60 -19.22 17.03 5.63
N ARG A 61 -18.65 15.82 5.66
CA ARG A 61 -17.50 15.45 6.50
C ARG A 61 -16.26 15.32 5.65
N ILE A 62 -15.13 15.66 6.26
CA ILE A 62 -13.80 15.58 5.66
C ILE A 62 -12.89 14.82 6.62
N ALA A 63 -12.13 13.87 6.08
CA ALA A 63 -11.13 13.12 6.83
C ALA A 63 -9.81 13.10 6.04
N SER A 64 -8.70 13.36 6.76
CA SER A 64 -7.37 13.04 6.23
C SER A 64 -7.14 11.54 6.35
N SER A 65 -6.62 10.92 5.30
CA SER A 65 -6.41 9.48 5.25
C SER A 65 -5.15 9.12 4.45
N VAL A 66 -4.69 7.89 4.63
CA VAL A 66 -3.63 7.29 3.81
C VAL A 66 -4.24 6.17 2.99
N VAL A 67 -4.22 6.33 1.66
CA VAL A 67 -4.61 5.26 0.74
C VAL A 67 -3.38 4.43 0.46
N ARG A 68 -3.49 3.12 0.67
CA ARG A 68 -2.48 2.12 0.32
C ARG A 68 -3.05 1.24 -0.77
N SER A 69 -2.38 1.18 -1.92
CA SER A 69 -2.79 0.27 -3.00
C SER A 69 -1.93 -0.98 -2.96
N THR A 70 -2.53 -2.13 -3.21
CA THR A 70 -1.82 -3.41 -3.31
C THR A 70 -2.48 -4.26 -4.39
N SER A 71 -1.74 -5.22 -4.96
CA SER A 71 -2.35 -6.15 -5.89
C SER A 71 -3.33 -7.06 -5.15
N ILE A 72 -4.43 -7.47 -5.81
CA ILE A 72 -5.40 -8.37 -5.20
C ILE A 72 -4.77 -9.72 -4.80
N LYS A 73 -3.77 -10.17 -5.57
CA LYS A 73 -3.00 -11.37 -5.28
C LYS A 73 -2.21 -11.23 -3.99
N ASP A 74 -1.47 -10.14 -3.84
CA ASP A 74 -0.66 -9.90 -2.63
C ASP A 74 -1.54 -9.61 -1.41
N PHE A 75 -2.68 -8.94 -1.62
CA PHE A 75 -3.70 -8.77 -0.59
C PHE A 75 -4.16 -10.11 -0.02
N PHE A 76 -4.50 -11.08 -0.89
CA PHE A 76 -4.96 -12.40 -0.45
C PHE A 76 -3.89 -13.25 0.21
N CYS A 77 -2.61 -12.98 -0.08
CA CYS A 77 -1.48 -13.60 0.61
C CYS A 77 -1.25 -13.03 2.02
N ASN A 78 -1.84 -11.88 2.36
CA ASN A 78 -1.73 -11.27 3.68
C ASN A 78 -3.00 -11.51 4.51
N SER A 79 -2.93 -12.45 5.46
CA SER A 79 -4.06 -12.80 6.33
C SER A 79 -4.51 -11.64 7.22
N THR A 80 -3.61 -10.74 7.63
CA THR A 80 -3.90 -9.71 8.61
C THR A 80 -5.02 -8.77 8.17
N ILE A 81 -5.04 -8.33 6.91
CA ILE A 81 -6.13 -7.44 6.45
C ILE A 81 -7.35 -8.27 6.03
N LYS A 82 -7.13 -9.36 5.29
CA LYS A 82 -8.20 -10.22 4.76
C LYS A 82 -9.10 -10.76 5.87
N ASP A 83 -8.53 -11.15 7.00
CA ASP A 83 -9.27 -11.78 8.11
C ASP A 83 -9.98 -10.74 9.00
N ASN A 84 -9.76 -9.44 8.78
CA ASN A 84 -10.38 -8.34 9.53
C ASN A 84 -11.41 -7.55 8.70
N ILE A 85 -11.85 -8.08 7.56
CA ILE A 85 -12.95 -7.50 6.78
C ILE A 85 -14.27 -7.78 7.50
N ILE A 86 -14.92 -6.72 7.98
CA ILE A 86 -16.17 -6.80 8.76
C ILE A 86 -17.40 -6.76 7.85
N VAL A 87 -17.31 -6.05 6.72
CA VAL A 87 -18.42 -5.82 5.79
C VAL A 87 -18.02 -6.24 4.39
N ASP A 88 -18.90 -7.02 3.75
CA ASP A 88 -18.78 -7.56 2.39
C ASP A 88 -17.65 -8.60 2.20
N ASN A 89 -17.60 -9.23 1.03
CA ASN A 89 -16.62 -10.22 0.63
C ASN A 89 -15.61 -9.60 -0.33
N VAL A 90 -14.38 -9.41 0.17
CA VAL A 90 -13.26 -8.87 -0.60
C VAL A 90 -12.91 -9.67 -1.87
N ARG A 91 -13.32 -10.95 -1.98
CA ARG A 91 -13.17 -11.72 -3.24
C ARG A 91 -14.04 -11.22 -4.39
N LYS A 92 -15.05 -10.40 -4.10
CA LYS A 92 -15.91 -9.76 -5.10
C LYS A 92 -15.44 -8.35 -5.47
N PHE A 93 -14.37 -7.85 -4.85
CA PHE A 93 -13.85 -6.51 -5.12
C PHE A 93 -12.98 -6.52 -6.38
N ASP A 94 -13.60 -6.28 -7.52
CA ASP A 94 -12.88 -5.90 -8.75
C ASP A 94 -13.05 -4.39 -8.90
N LYS A 95 -12.11 -3.61 -8.31
CA LYS A 95 -12.05 -2.12 -8.25
C LYS A 95 -12.71 -1.41 -7.06
N GLY A 96 -13.03 -2.08 -5.96
CA GLY A 96 -13.53 -1.39 -4.77
C GLY A 96 -12.42 -0.87 -3.84
N ILE A 97 -12.81 -0.06 -2.85
CA ILE A 97 -11.92 0.49 -1.81
C ILE A 97 -12.28 -0.18 -0.48
N ILE A 98 -11.28 -0.62 0.26
CA ILE A 98 -11.44 -1.07 1.65
C ILE A 98 -11.17 0.15 2.53
N ILE A 99 -12.15 0.52 3.36
CA ILE A 99 -12.07 1.66 4.26
C ILE A 99 -11.99 1.13 5.69
N GLU A 100 -11.10 1.68 6.51
CA GLU A 100 -11.08 1.34 7.94
C GLU A 100 -12.41 1.72 8.58
N ALA A 101 -12.95 0.85 9.44
CA ALA A 101 -14.24 1.06 10.10
C ALA A 101 -14.36 2.42 10.80
N ARG A 102 -13.25 2.95 11.33
CA ARG A 102 -13.21 4.26 12.00
C ARG A 102 -13.40 5.45 11.05
N ILE A 103 -13.00 5.30 9.78
CA ILE A 103 -13.19 6.33 8.74
C ILE A 103 -14.59 6.22 8.12
N ALA A 104 -15.19 5.02 8.14
CA ALA A 104 -16.49 4.76 7.55
C ALA A 104 -17.70 5.26 8.37
N ILE A 105 -17.49 5.77 9.60
CA ILE A 105 -18.53 6.23 10.54
C ILE A 105 -18.71 7.75 10.47
#